data_AF-A0A363D1T6-F1
#
_entry.id   AF-A0A363D1T6-F1
#
_cell.length_a   1.000
_cell.length_b   1.000
_cell.length_c   1.000
_cell.angle_alpha   90.00
_cell.angle_beta   90.00
_cell.angle_gamma   90.00
#
_symmetry.space_group_name_H-M   'P 1'
#
loop_
_entity.id
_entity.type
_entity.pdbx_description
1 polymer ?
#
loop_
_entity_poly.entity_id
_entity_poly.type
_entity_poly.pdbx_seq_one_letter_code
_entity_poly.pdbx_strand_id
1 'polypeptide(L)'
;MSTNKNYFYKLISGETSLVVVFWFWFIFLSFLIEVFFEMFFMQTKYAQNKENYLEFFLYFIILIYSILIFSAIFRTANKYKGSRIWSFFSKALVSINLLFSINFFIEVSKFYFFEDYALEKEIESFKDKLPIQIDMNSTLIDIYKKDKTIYYKYQLHEVFLDDKNLKNKFKKQIQDSLCEDRSTVDLLKREYILNYMYVGKKQEEIVEIKTDKKACGDSIDDLEILNNVLEKQGMI
;
A
#
# COMPACT_ATOMS: atom_id res chain seq x y z
N MET A 1 5.01 48.00 -26.71
CA MET A 1 3.93 47.03 -26.92
C MET A 1 3.85 46.16 -25.66
N SER A 2 2.93 46.46 -24.72
CA SER A 2 2.80 45.66 -23.50
C SER A 2 1.99 44.41 -23.80
N THR A 3 2.66 43.28 -24.02
CA THR A 3 2.01 41.97 -23.98
C THR A 3 1.40 41.81 -22.60
N ASN A 4 0.07 41.79 -22.53
CA ASN A 4 -0.66 41.61 -21.28
C ASN A 4 -0.32 40.21 -20.75
N LYS A 5 0.66 40.13 -19.85
CA LYS A 5 1.17 38.85 -19.34
C LYS A 5 0.02 38.06 -18.73
N ASN A 6 -0.13 36.80 -19.15
CA ASN A 6 -1.14 35.88 -18.65
C ASN A 6 -1.08 35.78 -17.11
N TYR A 7 -2.24 35.62 -16.46
CA TYR A 7 -2.37 35.52 -15.01
C TYR A 7 -1.44 34.45 -14.41
N PHE A 8 -1.39 33.26 -15.02
CA PHE A 8 -0.52 32.17 -14.56
C PHE A 8 0.97 32.53 -14.62
N TYR A 9 1.38 33.28 -15.64
CA TYR A 9 2.76 33.75 -15.73
C TYR A 9 3.06 34.71 -14.56
N LYS A 10 2.16 35.64 -14.26
CA LYS A 10 2.31 36.57 -13.12
C LYS A 10 2.36 35.84 -11.78
N LEU A 11 1.58 34.76 -11.64
CA LEU A 11 1.58 33.91 -10.45
C LEU A 11 2.94 33.21 -10.25
N ILE A 12 3.45 32.53 -11.29
CA ILE A 12 4.70 31.78 -11.23
C ILE A 12 5.92 32.72 -11.16
N SER A 13 5.85 33.92 -11.74
CA SER A 13 6.91 34.93 -11.65
C SER A 13 6.94 35.66 -10.29
N GLY A 14 5.92 35.44 -9.44
CA GLY A 14 5.78 36.09 -8.14
C GLY A 14 5.44 37.58 -8.22
N GLU A 15 4.74 37.98 -9.29
CA GLU A 15 4.16 39.33 -9.44
C GLU A 15 2.78 39.45 -8.75
N THR A 16 2.12 38.32 -8.47
CA THR A 16 0.85 38.26 -7.72
C THR A 16 1.08 38.53 -6.24
N SER A 17 0.08 39.05 -5.52
CA SER A 17 0.21 39.35 -4.08
C SER A 17 0.38 38.07 -3.25
N LEU A 18 1.25 38.14 -2.23
CA LEU A 18 1.54 36.99 -1.35
C LEU A 18 0.28 36.44 -0.67
N VAL A 19 -0.62 37.33 -0.25
CA VAL A 19 -1.88 36.96 0.40
C VAL A 19 -2.75 36.11 -0.52
N VAL A 20 -2.87 36.47 -1.80
CA VAL A 20 -3.67 35.73 -2.78
C VAL A 20 -3.01 34.39 -3.09
N VAL A 21 -1.70 34.36 -3.35
CA VAL A 21 -0.99 33.11 -3.63
C VAL A 21 -1.04 32.17 -2.43
N PHE A 22 -0.92 32.68 -1.21
CA PHE A 22 -0.95 31.85 -0.01
C PHE A 22 -2.36 31.32 0.31
N TRP A 23 -3.36 32.18 0.44
CA TRP A 23 -4.69 31.73 0.90
C TRP A 23 -5.48 31.00 -0.19
N PHE A 24 -5.47 31.54 -1.41
CA PHE A 24 -6.27 30.94 -2.49
C PHE A 24 -5.51 29.79 -3.15
N TRP A 25 -4.30 30.06 -3.62
CA TRP A 25 -3.57 29.08 -4.42
C TRP A 25 -2.85 28.02 -3.62
N PHE A 26 -2.55 28.24 -2.35
CA PHE A 26 -1.96 27.20 -1.50
C PHE A 26 -3.01 26.60 -0.57
N ILE A 27 -3.56 27.34 0.39
CA ILE A 27 -4.48 26.76 1.38
C ILE A 27 -5.78 26.24 0.74
N PHE A 28 -6.54 27.09 0.06
CA PHE A 28 -7.87 26.73 -0.43
C PHE A 28 -7.81 25.64 -1.51
N LEU A 29 -6.93 25.78 -2.50
CA LEU A 29 -6.83 24.77 -3.56
C LEU A 29 -6.25 23.44 -3.06
N SER A 30 -5.29 23.45 -2.13
CA SER A 30 -4.80 22.20 -1.52
C SER A 30 -5.91 21.50 -0.72
N PHE A 31 -6.73 22.25 0.01
CA PHE A 31 -7.89 21.70 0.72
C PHE A 31 -8.91 21.06 -0.23
N LEU A 32 -9.22 21.71 -1.37
CA LEU A 32 -10.12 21.11 -2.37
C LEU A 32 -9.56 19.82 -2.95
N ILE A 33 -8.24 19.77 -3.19
CA ILE A 33 -7.57 18.55 -3.65
C ILE A 33 -7.70 17.46 -2.58
N GLU A 34 -7.39 17.76 -1.32
CA GLU A 34 -7.47 16.80 -0.22
C GLU A 34 -8.88 16.22 -0.06
N VAL A 35 -9.92 17.06 -0.01
CA VAL A 35 -11.32 16.64 0.06
C VAL A 35 -11.73 15.78 -1.14
N PHE A 36 -11.28 16.15 -2.34
CA PHE A 36 -11.52 15.34 -3.54
C PHE A 36 -10.90 13.94 -3.41
N PHE A 37 -9.66 13.84 -2.93
CA PHE A 37 -8.99 12.56 -2.78
C PHE A 37 -9.64 11.70 -1.69
N GLU A 38 -9.99 12.27 -0.55
CA GLU A 38 -10.69 11.52 0.51
C GLU A 38 -12.01 10.92 0.01
N MET A 39 -12.80 11.68 -0.76
CA MET A 39 -14.06 11.18 -1.30
C MET A 39 -13.88 10.06 -2.33
N PHE A 40 -12.87 10.15 -3.19
CA PHE A 40 -12.66 9.16 -4.26
C PHE A 40 -11.92 7.89 -3.79
N PHE A 41 -10.97 8.01 -2.86
CA PHE A 41 -10.07 6.91 -2.49
C PHE A 41 -10.42 6.19 -1.19
N MET A 42 -11.29 6.74 -0.33
CA MET A 42 -11.73 6.04 0.90
C MET A 42 -12.64 4.81 0.62
N GLN A 43 -13.17 4.66 -0.60
CA GLN A 43 -13.95 3.48 -0.99
C GLN A 43 -13.10 2.37 -1.64
N THR A 44 -11.94 2.70 -2.19
CA THR A 44 -11.06 1.72 -2.82
C THR A 44 -10.18 1.11 -1.76
N LYS A 45 -10.51 -0.11 -1.29
CA LYS A 45 -9.56 -0.91 -0.50
C LYS A 45 -8.23 -0.91 -1.26
N TYR A 46 -7.16 -0.46 -0.59
CA TYR A 46 -5.78 -0.31 -1.06
C TYR A 46 -5.15 -1.51 -1.81
N ALA A 47 -5.87 -2.60 -2.04
CA ALA A 47 -5.28 -3.92 -2.31
C ALA A 47 -5.71 -4.59 -3.61
N GLN A 48 -6.72 -4.12 -4.36
CA GLN A 48 -7.31 -4.98 -5.40
C GLN A 48 -6.91 -4.73 -6.86
N ASN A 49 -6.19 -3.67 -7.21
CA ASN A 49 -5.71 -3.53 -8.59
C ASN A 49 -4.43 -2.70 -8.71
N LYS A 50 -3.28 -3.36 -8.49
CA LYS A 50 -1.94 -2.81 -8.79
C LYS A 50 -1.81 -2.38 -10.26
N GLU A 51 -2.67 -2.89 -11.14
CA GLU A 51 -2.73 -2.54 -12.56
C GLU A 51 -3.36 -1.16 -12.84
N ASN A 52 -4.08 -0.57 -11.88
CA ASN A 52 -4.67 0.74 -12.06
C ASN A 52 -3.71 1.84 -11.62
N TYR A 53 -2.94 2.38 -12.58
CA TYR A 53 -1.99 3.47 -12.38
C TYR A 53 -2.63 4.86 -12.20
N LEU A 54 -3.97 4.96 -12.19
CA LEU A 54 -4.67 6.23 -12.04
C LEU A 54 -4.30 6.93 -10.73
N GLU A 55 -4.29 6.19 -9.61
CA GLU A 55 -3.91 6.73 -8.30
C GLU A 55 -2.47 7.25 -8.32
N PHE A 56 -1.53 6.45 -8.83
CA PHE A 56 -0.14 6.85 -8.99
C PHE A 56 -0.01 8.15 -9.80
N PHE A 57 -0.71 8.25 -10.94
CA PHE A 57 -0.68 9.43 -11.79
C PHE A 57 -1.27 10.67 -11.11
N LEU A 58 -2.32 10.49 -10.33
CA LEU A 58 -2.94 11.56 -9.55
C LEU A 58 -1.99 12.09 -8.46
N TYR A 59 -1.30 11.22 -7.71
CA TYR A 59 -0.27 11.65 -6.76
C TYR A 59 0.92 12.32 -7.44
N PHE A 60 1.28 11.90 -8.66
CA PHE A 60 2.30 12.56 -9.46
C PHE A 60 1.90 14.01 -9.84
N ILE A 61 0.64 14.22 -10.23
CA ILE A 61 0.11 15.58 -10.50
C ILE A 61 0.13 16.44 -9.23
N ILE A 62 -0.25 15.90 -8.08
CA ILE A 62 -0.18 16.62 -6.80
C ILE A 62 1.26 17.07 -6.52
N LEU A 63 2.24 16.19 -6.73
CA LEU A 63 3.64 16.54 -6.52
C LEU A 63 4.09 17.69 -7.44
N ILE A 64 3.72 17.64 -8.72
CA ILE A 64 4.00 18.73 -9.67
C ILE A 64 3.39 20.05 -9.18
N TYR A 65 2.12 20.01 -8.78
CA TYR A 65 1.44 21.19 -8.25
C TYR A 65 2.11 21.73 -6.98
N SER A 66 2.50 20.85 -6.05
CA SER A 66 3.23 21.20 -4.83
C SER A 66 4.56 21.91 -5.12
N ILE A 67 5.31 21.44 -6.13
CA ILE A 67 6.55 22.09 -6.59
C ILE A 67 6.28 23.48 -7.20
N LEU A 68 5.21 23.61 -8.00
CA LEU A 68 4.83 24.87 -8.63
C LEU A 68 4.39 25.90 -7.60
N ILE A 69 3.55 25.52 -6.63
CA ILE A 69 3.07 26.44 -5.59
C ILE A 69 4.20 26.82 -4.62
N PHE A 70 5.08 25.87 -4.29
CA PHE A 70 6.33 26.15 -3.57
C PHE A 70 7.12 27.25 -4.28
N SER A 71 7.39 27.07 -5.57
CA SER A 71 8.14 28.04 -6.37
C SER A 71 7.46 29.41 -6.43
N ALA A 72 6.13 29.44 -6.60
CA ALA A 72 5.35 30.67 -6.67
C ALA A 72 5.37 31.42 -5.33
N ILE A 73 5.12 30.74 -4.20
CA ILE A 73 5.17 31.34 -2.86
C ILE A 73 6.59 31.82 -2.55
N PHE A 74 7.62 31.03 -2.83
CA PHE A 74 9.00 31.42 -2.52
C PHE A 74 9.41 32.69 -3.27
N ARG A 75 9.09 32.77 -4.57
CA ARG A 75 9.34 33.96 -5.41
C ARG A 75 8.54 35.17 -4.93
N THR A 76 7.27 34.98 -4.61
CA THR A 76 6.38 36.06 -4.15
C THR A 76 6.80 36.58 -2.79
N ALA A 77 7.13 35.68 -1.86
CA ALA A 77 7.57 36.00 -0.51
C ALA A 77 8.94 36.71 -0.50
N ASN A 78 9.83 36.41 -1.45
CA ASN A 78 11.09 37.14 -1.63
C ASN A 78 10.88 38.59 -2.08
N LYS A 79 9.83 38.86 -2.87
CA LYS A 79 9.48 40.20 -3.34
C LYS A 79 8.55 40.96 -2.39
N TYR A 80 8.08 40.30 -1.33
CA TYR A 80 7.11 40.87 -0.40
C TYR A 80 7.74 41.97 0.46
N LYS A 81 7.19 43.18 0.36
CA LYS A 81 7.67 44.38 1.08
C LYS A 81 7.02 44.58 2.46
N GLY A 82 6.03 43.76 2.82
CA GLY A 82 5.32 43.88 4.11
C GLY A 82 6.08 43.24 5.26
N SER A 83 5.35 42.64 6.21
CA SER A 83 5.96 41.96 7.36
C SER A 83 6.92 40.84 6.94
N ARG A 84 8.17 40.91 7.43
CA ARG A 84 9.19 39.85 7.22
C ARG A 84 8.75 38.53 7.85
N ILE A 85 8.03 38.60 8.97
CA ILE A 85 7.52 37.43 9.68
C ILE A 85 6.53 36.67 8.78
N TRP A 86 5.64 37.38 8.10
CA TRP A 86 4.68 36.77 7.18
C TRP A 86 5.38 36.08 6.00
N SER A 87 6.36 36.75 5.37
CA SER A 87 7.18 36.15 4.31
C SER A 87 7.89 34.87 4.77
N PHE A 88 8.46 34.86 5.97
CA PHE A 88 9.12 33.70 6.55
C PHE A 88 8.15 32.54 6.76
N PHE A 89 7.01 32.78 7.44
CA PHE A 89 6.04 31.72 7.71
C PHE A 89 5.44 31.13 6.44
N SER A 90 5.13 31.95 5.43
CA SER A 90 4.63 31.43 4.15
C SER A 90 5.61 30.47 3.50
N LYS A 91 6.92 30.77 3.55
CA LYS A 91 7.98 29.87 3.03
C LYS A 91 8.09 28.60 3.87
N ALA A 92 8.07 28.71 5.19
CA ALA A 92 8.18 27.56 6.08
C ALA A 92 7.04 26.57 5.84
N LEU A 93 5.79 27.05 5.82
CA LEU A 93 4.60 26.23 5.62
C LEU A 93 4.58 25.54 4.24
N VAL A 94 4.90 26.28 3.16
CA VAL A 94 4.94 25.66 1.83
C VAL A 94 6.09 24.67 1.68
N SER A 95 7.21 24.88 2.39
CA SER A 95 8.33 23.91 2.42
C SER A 95 7.92 22.61 3.11
N ILE A 96 7.21 22.72 4.24
CA ILE A 96 6.66 21.56 4.96
C ILE A 96 5.69 20.79 4.07
N ASN A 97 4.77 21.49 3.39
CA ASN A 97 3.83 20.85 2.47
C ASN A 97 4.55 20.10 1.33
N LEU A 98 5.59 20.70 0.72
CA LEU A 98 6.37 20.03 -0.32
C LEU A 98 7.05 18.75 0.20
N LEU A 99 7.61 18.78 1.41
CA LEU A 99 8.22 17.59 2.02
C LEU A 99 7.18 16.47 2.23
N PHE A 100 5.98 16.80 2.70
CA PHE A 100 4.89 15.84 2.81
C PHE A 100 4.49 15.27 1.44
N SER A 101 4.30 16.13 0.42
CA SER A 101 3.95 15.67 -0.94
C SER A 101 5.01 14.73 -1.52
N ILE A 102 6.31 15.03 -1.32
CA ILE A 102 7.40 14.15 -1.75
C ILE A 102 7.32 12.81 -1.02
N ASN A 103 7.13 12.83 0.30
CA ASN A 103 7.07 11.60 1.09
C ASN A 103 5.89 10.71 0.67
N PHE A 104 4.69 11.29 0.50
CA PHE A 104 3.53 10.55 0.00
C PHE A 104 3.79 9.97 -1.39
N PHE A 105 4.37 10.74 -2.30
CA PHE A 105 4.70 10.23 -3.63
C PHE A 105 5.71 9.09 -3.60
N ILE A 106 6.72 9.15 -2.72
CA ILE A 106 7.67 8.05 -2.52
C ILE A 106 6.95 6.79 -2.03
N GLU A 107 6.05 6.92 -1.05
CA GLU A 107 5.29 5.78 -0.52
C GLU A 107 4.38 5.13 -1.57
N VAL A 108 3.64 5.93 -2.33
CA VAL A 108 2.83 5.43 -3.45
C VAL A 108 3.71 4.81 -4.53
N SER A 109 4.83 5.45 -4.88
CA SER A 109 5.79 4.89 -5.84
C SER A 109 6.32 3.53 -5.38
N LYS A 110 6.63 3.39 -4.09
CA LYS A 110 7.09 2.12 -3.54
C LYS A 110 6.05 1.03 -3.70
N PHE A 111 4.79 1.34 -3.40
CA PHE A 111 3.68 0.40 -3.53
C PHE A 111 3.51 -0.13 -4.98
N TYR A 112 3.61 0.76 -5.97
CA TYR A 112 3.44 0.38 -7.39
C TYR A 112 4.67 -0.29 -7.98
N PHE A 113 5.88 0.21 -7.70
CA PHE A 113 7.11 -0.26 -8.37
C PHE A 113 7.89 -1.33 -7.61
N PHE A 114 7.73 -1.45 -6.30
CA PHE A 114 8.32 -2.56 -5.56
C PHE A 114 7.29 -3.67 -5.40
N GLU A 115 7.61 -4.84 -5.98
CA GLU A 115 6.74 -6.02 -5.97
C GLU A 115 6.33 -6.42 -4.54
N ASP A 116 7.28 -6.26 -3.62
CA ASP A 116 7.27 -6.85 -2.29
C ASP A 116 6.89 -5.87 -1.17
N TYR A 117 6.84 -4.57 -1.46
CA TYR A 117 6.69 -3.54 -0.43
C TYR A 117 5.37 -3.67 0.35
N ALA A 118 4.27 -3.88 -0.37
CA ALA A 118 2.94 -4.07 0.23
C ALA A 118 2.92 -5.31 1.14
N LEU A 119 3.52 -6.41 0.68
CA LEU A 119 3.61 -7.65 1.41
C LEU A 119 4.47 -7.51 2.68
N GLU A 120 5.62 -6.83 2.58
CA GLU A 120 6.49 -6.57 3.73
C GLU A 120 5.80 -5.70 4.77
N LYS A 121 5.06 -4.67 4.35
CA LYS A 121 4.26 -3.83 5.24
C LYS A 121 3.13 -4.60 5.92
N GLU A 122 2.48 -5.50 5.18
CA GLU A 122 1.47 -6.39 5.74
C GLU A 122 2.07 -7.33 6.78
N ILE A 123 3.22 -7.95 6.50
CA ILE A 123 3.96 -8.81 7.45
C ILE A 123 4.37 -8.02 8.70
N GLU A 124 4.87 -6.79 8.56
CA GLU A 124 5.18 -5.91 9.71
C GLU A 124 3.93 -5.64 10.57
N SER A 125 2.80 -5.33 9.93
CA SER A 125 1.51 -5.10 10.61
C SER A 125 1.01 -6.35 11.36
N PHE A 126 1.24 -7.55 10.82
CA PHE A 126 0.97 -8.79 11.54
C PHE A 126 1.90 -8.98 12.74
N LYS A 127 3.21 -8.72 12.57
CA LYS A 127 4.20 -8.85 13.65
C LYS A 127 3.86 -8.04 14.89
N ASP A 128 3.37 -6.81 14.70
CA ASP A 128 2.97 -5.93 15.80
C ASP A 128 1.77 -6.47 16.62
N LYS A 129 1.02 -7.42 16.05
CA LYS A 129 -0.18 -8.02 16.65
C LYS A 129 0.04 -9.45 17.13
N LEU A 130 1.22 -10.02 16.94
CA LEU A 130 1.51 -11.38 17.38
C LEU A 130 1.53 -11.48 18.92
N PRO A 131 1.09 -12.62 19.49
CA PRO A 131 0.51 -13.77 18.80
C PRO A 131 -0.96 -13.57 18.40
N ILE A 132 -1.37 -14.15 17.27
CA ILE A 132 -2.75 -14.04 16.73
C ILE A 132 -3.42 -15.41 16.79
N GLN A 133 -4.52 -15.51 17.53
CA GLN A 133 -5.33 -16.72 17.55
C GLN A 133 -6.13 -16.85 16.25
N ILE A 134 -5.89 -17.91 15.48
CA ILE A 134 -6.62 -18.17 14.22
C ILE A 134 -7.89 -18.96 14.49
N ASP A 135 -7.77 -19.99 15.34
CA ASP A 135 -8.88 -20.83 15.76
C ASP A 135 -8.68 -21.32 17.20
N MET A 136 -9.55 -22.21 17.69
CA MET A 136 -9.46 -22.74 19.06
C MET A 136 -8.19 -23.57 19.31
N ASN A 137 -7.56 -24.08 18.26
CA ASN A 137 -6.48 -25.05 18.29
C ASN A 137 -5.14 -24.53 17.75
N SER A 138 -5.14 -23.37 17.07
CA SER A 138 -3.97 -22.80 16.40
C SER A 138 -3.79 -21.30 16.65
N THR A 139 -2.54 -20.93 16.91
CA THR A 139 -2.12 -19.54 17.12
C THR A 139 -0.93 -19.23 16.21
N LEU A 140 -1.01 -18.18 15.40
CA LEU A 140 0.14 -17.64 14.67
C LEU A 140 1.07 -16.95 15.67
N ILE A 141 2.32 -17.40 15.75
CA ILE A 141 3.31 -16.91 16.72
C ILE A 141 4.49 -16.20 16.06
N ASP A 142 4.71 -16.41 14.76
CA ASP A 142 5.72 -15.70 13.98
C ASP A 142 5.32 -15.67 12.50
N ILE A 143 5.70 -14.60 11.82
CA ILE A 143 5.57 -14.47 10.37
C ILE A 143 6.74 -13.66 9.85
N TYR A 144 7.44 -14.14 8.83
CA TYR A 144 8.52 -13.38 8.22
C TYR A 144 8.71 -13.80 6.77
N LYS A 145 9.33 -12.93 5.98
CA LYS A 145 9.70 -13.21 4.60
C LYS A 145 11.22 -13.30 4.49
N LYS A 146 11.70 -14.26 3.71
CA LYS A 146 13.08 -14.34 3.25
C LYS A 146 13.06 -14.69 1.76
N ASP A 147 13.61 -13.81 0.94
CA ASP A 147 13.53 -13.89 -0.51
C ASP A 147 12.06 -14.04 -0.97
N LYS A 148 11.76 -14.93 -1.92
CA LYS A 148 10.37 -15.24 -2.31
C LYS A 148 9.67 -16.26 -1.40
N THR A 149 10.19 -16.53 -0.20
CA THR A 149 9.54 -17.46 0.75
C THR A 149 8.94 -16.69 1.93
N ILE A 150 7.64 -16.88 2.15
CA ILE A 150 6.93 -16.36 3.33
C ILE A 150 6.77 -17.50 4.32
N TYR A 151 7.29 -17.31 5.52
CA TYR A 151 7.28 -18.27 6.61
C TYR A 151 6.19 -17.88 7.60
N TYR A 152 5.27 -18.79 7.85
CA TYR A 152 4.25 -18.68 8.87
C TYR A 152 4.52 -19.73 9.94
N LYS A 153 4.63 -19.32 11.20
CA LYS A 153 4.86 -20.23 12.32
C LYS A 153 3.63 -20.27 13.22
N TYR A 154 3.02 -21.44 13.31
CA TYR A 154 1.82 -21.69 14.11
C TYR A 154 2.15 -22.57 15.30
N GLN A 155 1.57 -22.26 16.46
CA GLN A 155 1.58 -23.12 17.64
C GLN A 155 0.24 -23.86 17.76
N LEU A 156 0.29 -25.19 17.82
CA LEU A 156 -0.86 -26.05 18.06
C LEU A 156 -1.07 -26.30 19.56
N HIS A 157 -2.32 -26.26 20.03
CA HIS A 157 -2.63 -26.36 21.46
C HIS A 157 -3.06 -27.76 21.92
N GLU A 158 -3.92 -28.43 21.15
CA GLU A 158 -4.55 -29.71 21.54
C GLU A 158 -4.57 -30.74 20.39
N VAL A 159 -3.67 -30.61 19.41
CA VAL A 159 -3.61 -31.50 18.25
C VAL A 159 -2.34 -32.35 18.29
N PHE A 160 -2.52 -33.66 18.44
CA PHE A 160 -1.44 -34.65 18.31
C PHE A 160 -1.52 -35.27 16.92
N LEU A 161 -0.60 -34.87 16.04
CA LEU A 161 -0.47 -35.48 14.72
C LEU A 161 0.56 -36.61 14.75
N ASP A 162 0.47 -37.58 15.66
CA ASP A 162 1.51 -38.61 15.77
C ASP A 162 1.45 -39.66 14.65
N ASP A 163 0.26 -39.87 14.09
CA ASP A 163 0.03 -40.79 12.98
C ASP A 163 0.42 -40.19 11.62
N LYS A 164 1.16 -40.98 10.80
CA LYS A 164 1.66 -40.54 9.49
C LYS A 164 0.53 -40.26 8.49
N ASN A 165 -0.55 -41.03 8.50
CA ASN A 165 -1.68 -40.81 7.60
C ASN A 165 -2.44 -39.54 8.00
N LEU A 166 -2.61 -39.30 9.30
CA LEU A 166 -3.21 -38.08 9.82
C LEU A 166 -2.38 -36.84 9.46
N LYS A 167 -1.04 -36.91 9.63
CA LYS A 167 -0.12 -35.85 9.15
C LYS A 167 -0.31 -35.58 7.66
N ASN A 168 -0.33 -36.61 6.83
CA ASN A 168 -0.49 -36.45 5.38
C ASN A 168 -1.85 -35.84 5.01
N LYS A 169 -2.92 -36.27 5.68
CA LYS A 169 -4.26 -35.70 5.48
C LYS A 169 -4.30 -34.22 5.89
N PHE A 170 -3.71 -33.88 7.03
CA PHE A 170 -3.60 -32.50 7.49
C PHE A 170 -2.81 -31.63 6.51
N LYS A 171 -1.63 -32.10 6.07
CA LYS A 171 -0.82 -31.41 5.05
C LYS A 171 -1.63 -31.12 3.79
N LYS A 172 -2.34 -32.14 3.29
CA LYS A 172 -3.15 -32.02 2.08
C LYS A 172 -4.28 -31.00 2.25
N GLN A 173 -5.01 -31.03 3.36
CA GLN A 173 -6.10 -30.07 3.61
C GLN A 173 -5.63 -28.62 3.67
N ILE A 174 -4.50 -28.36 4.34
CA ILE A 174 -3.92 -27.01 4.38
C ILE A 174 -3.47 -26.61 2.97
N GLN A 175 -2.79 -27.50 2.25
CA GLN A 175 -2.35 -27.21 0.89
C GLN A 175 -3.53 -26.94 -0.06
N ASP A 176 -4.58 -27.76 -0.02
CA ASP A 176 -5.80 -27.56 -0.80
C ASP A 176 -6.43 -26.19 -0.48
N SER A 177 -6.53 -25.83 0.80
CA SER A 177 -7.03 -24.50 1.23
C SER A 177 -6.17 -23.35 0.72
N LEU A 178 -4.85 -23.50 0.66
CA LEU A 178 -3.93 -22.49 0.12
C LEU A 178 -4.05 -22.35 -1.40
N CYS A 179 -4.37 -23.44 -2.09
CA CYS A 179 -4.58 -23.45 -3.53
C CYS A 179 -5.96 -22.92 -3.95
N GLU A 180 -6.90 -22.80 -3.02
CA GLU A 180 -8.26 -22.28 -3.26
C GLU A 180 -8.44 -20.82 -2.81
N ASP A 181 -7.62 -20.34 -1.86
CA ASP A 181 -7.70 -18.95 -1.38
C ASP A 181 -7.10 -17.95 -2.38
N ARG A 182 -7.88 -16.95 -2.79
CA ARG A 182 -7.48 -15.96 -3.80
C ARG A 182 -6.20 -15.22 -3.44
N SER A 183 -6.08 -14.74 -2.20
CA SER A 183 -4.91 -13.95 -1.77
C SER A 183 -3.63 -14.79 -1.81
N THR A 184 -3.77 -16.07 -1.45
CA THR A 184 -2.71 -17.05 -1.46
C THR A 184 -2.30 -17.43 -2.88
N VAL A 185 -3.28 -17.69 -3.76
CA VAL A 185 -3.05 -17.99 -5.18
C VAL A 185 -2.37 -16.83 -5.90
N ASP A 186 -2.74 -15.58 -5.61
CA ASP A 186 -2.10 -14.39 -6.19
C ASP A 186 -0.61 -14.31 -5.85
N LEU A 187 -0.22 -14.72 -4.63
CA LEU A 187 1.19 -14.82 -4.22
C LEU A 187 1.90 -15.96 -4.98
N LEU A 188 1.28 -17.14 -5.05
CA LEU A 188 1.85 -18.30 -5.75
C LEU A 188 2.07 -18.02 -7.25
N LYS A 189 1.14 -17.30 -7.91
CA LYS A 189 1.28 -16.86 -9.31
C LYS A 189 2.47 -15.94 -9.55
N ARG A 190 2.85 -15.15 -8.53
CA ARG A 190 4.06 -14.29 -8.52
C ARG A 190 5.33 -15.05 -8.12
N GLU A 191 5.30 -16.39 -8.16
CA GLU A 191 6.41 -17.27 -7.83
C GLU A 191 6.86 -17.18 -6.36
N TYR A 192 5.95 -16.79 -5.45
CA TYR A 192 6.20 -16.92 -4.02
C TYR A 192 6.02 -18.36 -3.54
N ILE A 193 6.75 -18.72 -2.49
CA ILE A 193 6.66 -19.98 -1.77
C ILE A 193 6.08 -19.68 -0.39
N LEU A 194 5.06 -20.44 -0.01
CA LEU A 194 4.42 -20.31 1.28
C LEU A 194 4.84 -21.48 2.16
N ASN A 195 5.51 -21.17 3.27
CA ASN A 195 6.02 -22.17 4.19
C ASN A 195 5.31 -22.07 5.54
N TYR A 196 4.43 -23.03 5.81
CA TYR A 196 3.66 -23.13 7.04
C TYR A 196 4.32 -24.15 7.97
N MET A 197 4.85 -23.67 9.08
CA MET A 197 5.49 -24.48 10.11
C MET A 197 4.60 -24.55 11.35
N TYR A 198 4.17 -25.75 11.71
CA TYR A 198 3.36 -26.00 12.89
C TYR A 198 4.22 -26.63 13.98
N VAL A 199 4.24 -26.01 15.16
CA VAL A 199 4.99 -26.45 16.34
C VAL A 199 4.05 -26.80 17.49
N GLY A 200 4.50 -27.71 18.35
CA GLY A 200 3.80 -28.06 19.58
C GLY A 200 4.01 -27.04 20.70
N LYS A 201 3.41 -27.31 21.86
CA LYS A 201 3.54 -26.45 23.06
C LYS A 201 4.99 -26.29 23.54
N LYS A 202 5.90 -27.24 23.23
CA LYS A 202 7.32 -27.18 23.60
C LYS A 202 8.19 -26.71 22.43
N GLN A 203 7.60 -26.09 21.40
CA GLN A 203 8.26 -25.64 20.17
C GLN A 203 8.91 -26.75 19.33
N GLU A 204 8.54 -28.00 19.58
CA GLU A 204 8.88 -29.13 18.73
C GLU A 204 8.18 -29.01 17.38
N GLU A 205 8.90 -29.24 16.28
CA GLU A 205 8.31 -29.22 14.95
C GLU A 205 7.39 -30.44 14.76
N ILE A 206 6.11 -30.19 14.48
CA ILE A 206 5.12 -31.24 14.23
C ILE A 206 5.05 -31.52 12.74
N VAL A 207 4.90 -30.45 11.95
CA VAL A 207 4.67 -30.55 10.50
C VAL A 207 5.07 -29.25 9.78
N GLU A 208 5.83 -29.40 8.69
CA GLU A 208 6.13 -28.33 7.73
C GLU A 208 5.39 -28.60 6.40
N ILE A 209 4.74 -27.57 5.87
CA ILE A 209 4.00 -27.57 4.61
C ILE A 209 4.55 -26.45 3.74
N LYS A 210 5.17 -26.82 2.61
CA LYS A 210 5.68 -25.91 1.61
C LYS A 210 4.79 -25.98 0.38
N THR A 211 4.19 -24.85 0.03
CA THR A 211 3.33 -24.71 -1.14
C THR A 211 3.96 -23.73 -2.10
N ASP A 212 4.26 -24.20 -3.30
CA ASP A 212 4.67 -23.38 -4.44
C ASP A 212 3.60 -23.48 -5.55
N LYS A 213 3.78 -22.74 -6.64
CA LYS A 213 2.86 -22.77 -7.78
C LYS A 213 2.62 -24.19 -8.33
N LYS A 214 3.66 -25.03 -8.36
CA LYS A 214 3.58 -26.39 -8.91
C LYS A 214 2.77 -27.32 -7.99
N ALA A 215 2.82 -27.07 -6.69
CA ALA A 215 2.08 -27.83 -5.68
C ALA A 215 0.56 -27.72 -5.84
N CYS A 216 0.05 -26.65 -6.46
CA CYS A 216 -1.37 -26.44 -6.74
C CYS A 216 -1.80 -26.85 -8.16
N GLY A 217 -0.86 -27.22 -9.03
CA GLY A 217 -1.12 -27.62 -10.42
C GLY A 217 -1.61 -26.47 -11.33
N ASP A 218 -1.99 -26.84 -12.56
CA ASP A 218 -2.40 -25.88 -13.60
C ASP A 218 -3.77 -25.22 -13.32
N SER A 219 -4.55 -25.74 -12.37
CA SER A 219 -5.87 -25.22 -11.98
C SER A 219 -5.83 -23.89 -11.23
N ILE A 220 -4.63 -23.39 -10.89
CA ILE A 220 -4.44 -22.05 -10.30
C ILE A 220 -4.98 -20.93 -11.21
N ASP A 221 -4.95 -21.15 -12.53
CA ASP A 221 -5.44 -20.18 -13.52
C ASP A 221 -6.97 -20.29 -13.73
N ASP A 222 -7.55 -21.48 -13.54
CA ASP A 222 -8.99 -21.73 -13.70
C ASP A 222 -9.84 -21.03 -12.62
N LEU A 223 -9.30 -20.88 -11.42
CA LEU A 223 -9.95 -20.20 -10.29
C LEU A 223 -10.15 -18.69 -10.56
N GLU A 224 -9.23 -18.08 -11.31
CA GLU A 224 -9.36 -16.69 -11.76
C GLU A 224 -10.47 -16.53 -12.81
N ILE A 225 -10.56 -17.49 -13.75
CA ILE A 225 -11.63 -17.51 -14.75
C ILE A 225 -12.99 -17.63 -14.07
N LEU A 226 -13.13 -18.55 -13.11
CA LEU A 226 -14.37 -18.75 -12.38
C LEU A 226 -14.75 -17.50 -11.58
N ASN A 227 -13.84 -16.93 -10.80
CA ASN A 227 -14.11 -15.71 -10.03
C ASN A 227 -14.50 -14.53 -10.93
N ASN A 228 -13.81 -14.34 -12.06
CA ASN A 228 -14.15 -13.30 -13.04
C ASN A 228 -15.56 -13.50 -13.64
N VAL A 229 -16.00 -14.75 -13.82
CA VAL A 229 -17.35 -15.06 -14.27
C VAL A 229 -18.38 -14.77 -13.17
N LEU A 230 -18.09 -15.16 -11.93
CA LEU A 230 -18.97 -14.95 -10.77
C LEU A 230 -19.16 -13.45 -10.46
N GLU A 231 -18.08 -12.66 -10.53
CA GLU A 231 -18.09 -11.20 -10.34
C GLU A 231 -18.89 -10.52 -11.45
N LYS A 232 -18.72 -10.93 -12.73
CA LYS A 232 -19.54 -10.44 -13.85
C LYS A 232 -21.03 -10.80 -13.72
N GLN A 233 -21.34 -11.87 -12.98
CA GLN A 233 -22.71 -12.30 -12.70
C GLN A 233 -23.29 -11.68 -11.42
N GLY A 234 -22.52 -10.86 -10.69
CA GLY A 234 -22.95 -10.22 -9.45
C GLY A 234 -23.25 -11.20 -8.31
N MET A 235 -22.64 -12.39 -8.35
CA MET A 235 -22.81 -13.41 -7.31
C MET A 235 -21.80 -13.26 -6.16
N ILE A 236 -20.74 -12.50 -6.39
CA ILE A 236 -19.73 -12.02 -5.43
C ILE A 236 -19.34 -10.59 -5.78
#